data_AF-A0A2W6CF17-F1
#
_entry.id   AF-A0A2W6CF17-F1
#
_cell.length_a   1.000
_cell.length_b   1.000
_cell.length_c   1.000
_cell.angle_alpha   90.00
_cell.angle_beta   90.00
_cell.angle_gamma   90.00
#
_symmetry.space_group_name_H-M   'P 1'
#
loop_
_entity.id
_entity.type
_entity.pdbx_description
1 polymer ?
#
loop_
_entity_poly.entity_id
_entity_poly.type
_entity_poly.pdbx_seq_one_letter_code
_entity_poly.pdbx_strand_id
1 'polypeptide(L)' 'MTLTIGIVGLPNVGKSTLFNALTKNDVLAANYPFATIDPNIGVVGVPDSRLDVLARIHGSAKIIPATVSFVDIAG' A
#
# COMPACT_ATOMS: atom_id res chain seq x y z
N MET A 1 -5.77 -9.83 -11.43
CA MET A 1 -6.52 -8.86 -10.59
C MET A 1 -5.81 -8.77 -9.26
N THR A 2 -5.29 -7.60 -8.90
CA THR A 2 -4.74 -7.37 -7.56
C THR A 2 -5.88 -7.16 -6.58
N LEU A 3 -5.87 -7.90 -5.47
CA LEU A 3 -6.86 -7.73 -4.42
C LEU A 3 -6.59 -6.40 -3.71
N THR A 4 -7.63 -5.59 -3.53
CA THR A 4 -7.53 -4.23 -3.01
C THR A 4 -8.39 -4.08 -1.76
N ILE A 5 -7.85 -3.42 -0.73
CA ILE A 5 -8.52 -3.20 0.56
C ILE A 5 -8.93 -1.73 0.64
N GLY A 6 -10.24 -1.46 0.75
CA GLY A 6 -10.76 -0.11 0.97
C GLY A 6 -10.81 0.23 2.47
N ILE A 7 -10.29 1.39 2.85
CA ILE A 7 -10.46 1.95 4.19
C ILE A 7 -11.68 2.87 4.16
N VAL A 8 -12.68 2.56 4.99
CA VAL A 8 -13.95 3.32 5.10
C VAL A 8 -14.18 3.76 6.54
N GLY A 9 -14.82 4.91 6.71
CA GLY A 9 -15.13 5.45 8.04
C GLY A 9 -15.78 6.83 7.96
N LEU A 10 -16.35 7.28 9.08
CA LEU A 10 -16.93 8.63 9.20
C LEU A 10 -15.87 9.73 9.07
N PRO A 11 -16.27 10.99 8.80
CA PRO A 11 -15.33 12.12 8.83
C PRO A 11 -14.57 12.20 10.16
N ASN A 12 -13.28 12.54 10.10
CA ASN A 12 -12.41 12.80 11.25
C ASN A 12 -12.14 11.62 12.21
N VAL A 13 -12.39 10.37 11.81
CA VAL A 13 -12.07 9.17 12.63
C VAL A 13 -10.61 8.70 12.52
N GLY A 14 -9.74 9.46 11.86
CA GLY A 14 -8.33 9.11 11.66
C GLY A 14 -8.04 8.21 10.45
N LYS A 15 -8.97 8.09 9.51
CA LYS A 15 -8.82 7.30 8.26
C LYS A 15 -7.53 7.63 7.50
N SER A 16 -7.29 8.91 7.22
CA SER A 16 -6.09 9.36 6.51
C SER A 16 -4.81 9.16 7.33
N THR A 17 -4.89 9.25 8.66
CA THR A 17 -3.77 8.95 9.56
C THR A 17 -3.37 7.48 9.47
N LEU A 18 -4.34 6.55 9.48
CA LEU A 18 -4.08 5.12 9.32
C LEU A 18 -3.52 4.81 7.92
N PHE A 19 -4.11 5.40 6.88
CA PHE A 19 -3.62 5.23 5.51
C PHE A 19 -2.16 5.65 5.38
N ASN A 20 -1.80 6.83 5.87
CA ASN A 20 -0.43 7.34 5.83
C ASN A 20 0.55 6.47 6.65
N ALA A 21 0.10 5.94 7.79
CA ALA A 21 0.91 5.05 8.60
C ALA A 21 1.21 3.71 7.91
N LEU A 22 0.22 3.16 7.17
CA LEU A 22 0.38 1.92 6.41
C LEU A 22 1.27 2.10 5.19
N THR A 23 1.14 3.24 4.49
CA THR A 23 1.79 3.47 3.19
C THR A 23 3.17 4.14 3.30
N LYS A 24 3.53 4.65 4.49
CA LYS A 24 4.81 5.35 4.72
C LYS A 24 5.12 6.42 3.65
N ASN A 25 4.10 7.14 3.19
CA ASN A 25 4.20 8.29 2.28
C ASN A 25 4.81 8.09 0.88
N ASP A 26 5.06 6.86 0.39
CA ASP A 26 5.38 6.65 -1.03
C ASP A 26 4.09 6.61 -1.88
N VAL A 27 3.26 7.63 -1.73
CA VAL A 27 2.18 7.87 -2.69
C VAL A 27 2.86 8.39 -3.95
N LEU A 28 3.02 7.50 -4.94
CA LEU A 28 3.27 7.88 -6.34
C LEU A 28 2.01 8.59 -6.86
N ALA A 29 1.75 9.79 -6.34
CA ALA A 29 0.68 10.66 -6.78
C ALA A 29 1.09 11.21 -8.15
N ALA A 30 0.72 10.50 -9.22
CA ALA A 30 0.72 11.08 -10.55
C ALA A 30 -0.41 12.13 -10.60
N ASN A 31 -0.08 13.36 -10.22
CA ASN A 31 -1.00 14.49 -10.27
C ASN A 31 -1.29 14.88 -11.74
N TYR A 32 -2.38 14.40 -12.32
CA TYR A 32 -2.92 14.92 -13.58
C TYR A 32 -4.02 15.95 -13.28
N PRO A 33 -3.87 17.23 -13.67
CA PRO A 33 -4.73 18.33 -13.21
C PRO A 33 -6.20 18.34 -13.71
N PHE A 34 -6.70 17.26 -14.31
CA PHE A 34 -8.05 17.19 -14.87
C PHE A 34 -8.76 15.83 -14.67
N ALA A 35 -8.21 14.94 -13.83
CA ALA A 35 -8.83 13.65 -13.54
C ALA A 35 -9.83 13.76 -12.39
N THR A 36 -10.93 13.01 -12.49
CA THR A 36 -11.79 12.56 -11.37
C THR A 36 -10.92 12.30 -10.14
N ILE A 37 -11.33 12.70 -8.93
CA ILE A 37 -10.54 12.51 -7.70
C ILE A 37 -10.25 11.01 -7.54
N ASP A 38 -9.11 10.56 -8.07
CA ASP A 38 -8.69 9.18 -7.97
C ASP A 38 -8.41 8.91 -6.49
N PRO A 39 -8.99 7.84 -5.92
CA PRO A 39 -8.83 7.58 -4.50
C PRO A 39 -7.35 7.35 -4.20
N ASN A 40 -6.88 7.74 -3.01
CA ASN A 40 -5.46 7.55 -2.68
C ASN A 40 -5.18 6.05 -2.61
N ILE A 41 -4.35 5.53 -3.52
CA ILE A 41 -3.93 4.14 -3.54
C ILE A 41 -2.51 4.04 -2.98
N GLY A 42 -2.30 3.14 -2.02
CA GLY A 42 -0.98 2.84 -1.48
C GLY A 42 -0.67 1.36 -1.53
N VAL A 43 0.56 1.00 -1.90
CA VAL A 43 1.01 -0.39 -2.02
C VAL A 43 2.01 -0.69 -0.93
N VAL A 44 1.75 -1.74 -0.15
CA VAL A 44 2.58 -2.11 1.01
C VAL A 44 3.07 -3.54 0.84
N GLY A 45 4.37 -3.76 1.05
CA GLY A 45 4.96 -5.10 1.08
C GLY A 45 4.51 -5.87 2.32
N VAL A 46 4.09 -7.11 2.12
CA VAL A 46 3.71 -8.01 3.20
C VAL A 46 4.97 -8.49 3.92
N PRO A 47 5.12 -8.24 5.24
CA PRO A 47 6.25 -8.74 5.99
C PRO A 47 6.19 -10.27 6.08
N ASP A 48 7.22 -10.95 5.59
CA ASP A 48 7.32 -12.40 5.61
C ASP A 48 8.76 -12.85 5.89
N SER A 49 9.02 -13.30 7.11
CA SER A 49 10.34 -13.76 7.55
C SER A 49 10.84 -15.01 6.81
N ARG A 50 9.94 -15.74 6.12
CA ARG A 50 10.33 -16.91 5.32
C ARG A 50 11.12 -16.49 4.09
N LEU A 51 10.86 -15.30 3.54
CA LEU A 51 11.58 -14.80 2.37
C LEU A 51 13.06 -14.59 2.67
N ASP A 52 13.41 -14.13 3.87
CA ASP A 52 14.81 -13.98 4.30
C ASP A 52 15.52 -15.34 4.41
N VAL A 53 14.82 -16.36 4.91
CA VAL A 53 15.35 -17.71 5.00
C VAL A 53 15.62 -18.28 3.61
N LEU A 54 14.66 -18.16 2.70
CA LEU A 54 14.78 -18.65 1.32
C LEU A 54 15.88 -17.90 0.55
N ALA A 55 15.98 -16.58 0.74
CA ALA A 55 17.02 -15.77 0.11
C ALA A 55 18.42 -16.19 0.55
N ARG A 56 18.61 -16.54 1.84
CA ARG A 56 19.88 -17.09 2.34
C ARG A 56 20.19 -18.47 1.78
N ILE A 57 19.20 -19.36 1.69
CA ILE A 57 19.38 -20.73 1.17
C ILE A 57 19.81 -20.69 -0.31
N HIS A 58 19.21 -19.82 -1.11
CA HIS A 58 19.42 -19.76 -2.56
C HIS A 58 20.40 -18.67 -3.03
N GLY A 59 20.94 -17.86 -2.12
CA GLY A 59 21.84 -16.75 -2.47
C GLY A 59 21.18 -15.67 -3.32
N SER A 60 19.89 -15.38 -3.07
CA SER A 60 19.13 -14.43 -3.90
C SER A 60 19.68 -13.00 -3.76
N ALA A 61 19.92 -12.32 -4.89
CA ALA A 61 20.40 -10.94 -4.91
C ALA A 61 19.36 -9.92 -4.42
N LYS A 62 18.07 -10.29 -4.44
CA LYS A 62 16.96 -9.43 -4.03
C LYS A 62 15.84 -10.25 -3.41
N ILE A 63 15.15 -9.64 -2.44
CA ILE A 63 13.91 -10.13 -1.86
C ILE A 63 12.76 -9.27 -2.40
N ILE A 64 11.75 -9.91 -2.98
CA ILE A 64 10.56 -9.24 -3.51
C ILE A 64 9.36 -9.77 -2.73
N PRO A 65 8.81 -8.99 -1.78
CA PRO A 65 7.64 -9.43 -1.02
C PRO A 65 6.38 -9.41 -1.88
N ALA A 66 5.37 -10.16 -1.45
CA ALA A 66 4.01 -9.96 -1.94
C ALA A 66 3.51 -8.56 -1.54
N THR A 67 2.61 -7.99 -2.33
CA THR A 67 2.10 -6.63 -2.10
C THR A 67 0.59 -6.64 -1.82
N VAL A 68 0.15 -5.75 -0.94
CA VAL A 68 -1.28 -5.45 -0.71
C VAL A 68 -1.53 -4.00 -1.07
N SER A 69 -2.62 -3.75 -1.79
CA SER A 69 -3.05 -2.40 -2.16
C SER A 69 -4.14 -1.91 -1.22
N PHE A 70 -3.95 -0.73 -0.63
CA PHE A 70 -4.93 -0.02 0.18
C PHE A 70 -5.50 1.15 -0.62
N VAL A 71 -6.80 1.41 -0.46
CA VAL A 71 -7.50 2.54 -1.07
C VAL A 71 -8.12 3.36 0.04
N ASP A 72 -7.76 4.64 0.11
CA ASP A 72 -8.49 5.58 0.94
C ASP A 72 -9.77 6.01 0.22
N ILE A 73 -10.91 5.45 0.64
CA ILE A 73 -12.19 5.80 0.02
C ILE A 73 -12.61 7.16 0.57
N ALA A 74 -12.75 8.14 -0.33
CA ALA A 74 -13.37 9.41 0.00
C ALA A 74 -14.85 9.17 0.33
N GLY A 75 -15.31 9.76 1.44
CA GLY A 75 -16.72 9.90 1.78
C GLY A 75 -17.18 11.30 1.40
#